data_AF-A0A2G5MF25-F1
#
_entry.id   AF-A0A2G5MF25-F1
#
_cell.length_a   1.000
_cell.length_b   1.000
_cell.length_c   1.000
_cell.angle_alpha   90.00
_cell.angle_beta   90.00
_cell.angle_gamma   90.00
#
_symmetry.space_group_name_H-M   'P 1'
#
loop_
_entity.id
_entity.type
_entity.pdbx_description
1 polymer ?
#
loop_
_entity_poly.entity_id
_entity_poly.type
_entity_poly.pdbx_seq_one_letter_code
_entity_poly.pdbx_strand_id
1 'polypeptide(L)'
;NYLDNVEAYCNKNKLRDPLTGDEMNPDEKLMRSIEEQIGISENAKKAFREEILIRISAYARKGKKFDYNSHERLREAIQKKLFADLKDV
;
A
#
# COMPACT_ATOMS: atom_id res chain seq x y z
N ASN A 1 6.99 -0.43 1.09
CA ASN A 1 6.11 -1.04 0.07
C ASN A 1 4.65 -0.78 0.44
N TYR A 2 3.82 -0.22 -0.43
CA TYR A 2 2.45 0.21 -0.09
C TYR A 2 1.56 -0.94 0.40
N LEU A 3 1.52 -2.07 -0.32
CA LEU A 3 0.66 -3.20 0.04
C LEU A 3 1.00 -3.81 1.41
N ASP A 4 2.29 -3.93 1.72
CA ASP A 4 2.73 -4.45 3.02
C ASP A 4 2.23 -3.53 4.16
N ASN A 5 2.32 -2.20 3.95
CA ASN A 5 1.79 -1.22 4.91
C ASN A 5 0.26 -1.33 5.06
N VAL A 6 -0.46 -1.57 3.97
CA VAL A 6 -1.92 -1.78 4.00
C VAL A 6 -2.27 -3.04 4.79
N GLU A 7 -1.58 -4.15 4.54
CA GLU A 7 -1.80 -5.41 5.25
C GLU A 7 -1.49 -5.27 6.74
N ALA A 8 -0.36 -4.65 7.08
CA ALA A 8 0.02 -4.35 8.45
C ALA A 8 -0.99 -3.44 9.15
N TYR A 9 -1.46 -2.38 8.48
CA TYR A 9 -2.47 -1.46 9.02
C TYR A 9 -3.80 -2.16 9.30
N CYS A 10 -4.33 -2.89 8.32
CA CYS A 10 -5.62 -3.57 8.45
C CYS A 10 -5.58 -4.72 9.47
N ASN A 11 -4.48 -5.46 9.54
CA ASN A 11 -4.31 -6.56 10.49
C ASN A 11 -3.81 -6.09 11.87
N LYS A 12 -3.50 -4.80 12.05
CA LYS A 12 -2.87 -4.23 13.26
C LYS A 12 -1.56 -4.94 13.61
N ASN A 13 -0.83 -5.34 12.59
CA ASN A 13 0.46 -6.00 12.72
C ASN A 13 1.59 -5.00 12.48
N LYS A 14 2.76 -5.30 13.03
CA LYS A 14 3.98 -4.57 12.69
C LYS A 14 4.61 -5.19 11.45
N LEU A 15 5.25 -4.33 10.66
CA LEU A 15 6.14 -4.73 9.59
C LEU A 15 7.48 -5.14 10.18
N ARG A 16 8.21 -5.99 9.46
CA ARG A 16 9.60 -6.30 9.79
C ARG A 16 10.50 -5.68 8.74
N ASP A 17 11.46 -4.88 9.18
CA ASP A 17 12.48 -4.34 8.30
C ASP A 17 13.33 -5.50 7.75
N PRO A 18 13.47 -5.65 6.42
CA PRO A 18 14.23 -6.76 5.84
C PRO A 18 15.75 -6.63 6.02
N LEU A 19 16.26 -5.42 6.31
CA LEU A 19 17.68 -5.13 6.49
C LEU A 19 18.08 -5.22 7.96
N THR A 20 17.33 -4.59 8.86
CA THR A 20 17.66 -4.55 10.30
C THR A 20 16.95 -5.64 11.10
N GLY A 21 15.83 -6.15 10.60
CA GLY A 21 14.98 -7.11 11.30
C GLY A 21 14.05 -6.49 12.34
N ASP A 22 14.06 -5.16 12.49
CA ASP A 22 13.28 -4.43 13.48
C ASP A 22 11.79 -4.42 13.17
N GLU A 23 10.98 -4.36 14.23
CA GLU A 23 9.55 -4.16 14.07
C GLU A 23 9.21 -2.68 13.84
N MET A 24 8.52 -2.40 12.75
CA MET A 24 8.08 -1.06 12.38
C MET A 24 6.56 -0.99 12.31
N ASN A 25 6.00 0.15 12.73
CA ASN A 25 4.59 0.40 12.48
C ASN A 25 4.34 0.65 10.98
N PRO A 26 3.13 0.35 10.48
CA PRO A 26 2.75 0.74 9.13
C PRO A 26 2.90 2.25 8.94
N ASP A 27 3.55 2.65 7.86
CA ASP A 27 3.77 4.04 7.48
C ASP A 27 2.50 4.63 6.86
N GLU A 28 1.65 5.19 7.74
CA GLU A 28 0.44 5.86 7.31
C GLU A 28 0.71 7.10 6.46
N LYS A 29 1.83 7.81 6.66
CA LYS A 29 2.15 9.00 5.86
C LYS A 29 2.43 8.61 4.41
N LEU A 30 3.21 7.55 4.20
CA LEU A 30 3.44 6.98 2.88
C LEU A 30 2.11 6.57 2.24
N MET A 31 1.28 5.80 2.95
CA MET A 31 0.00 5.35 2.41
C MET A 31 -0.92 6.52 2.03
N ARG A 32 -1.05 7.53 2.90
CA ARG A 32 -1.85 8.74 2.61
C ARG A 32 -1.34 9.48 1.38
N SER A 33 -0.02 9.66 1.26
CA SER A 33 0.57 10.37 0.12
C SER A 33 0.27 9.72 -1.25
N ILE A 34 0.04 8.40 -1.27
CA ILE A 34 -0.32 7.65 -2.48
C ILE A 34 -1.84 7.70 -2.69
N GLU A 35 -2.61 7.47 -1.62
CA GLU A 35 -4.07 7.48 -1.63
C GLU A 35 -4.65 8.84 -2.06
N GLU A 36 -4.05 9.94 -1.61
CA GLU A 36 -4.48 11.30 -1.96
C GLU A 36 -4.27 11.62 -3.43
N GLN A 37 -3.21 11.09 -4.05
CA GLN A 37 -2.94 11.28 -5.48
C GLN A 37 -4.00 10.64 -6.39
N ILE A 38 -4.76 9.66 -5.89
CA ILE A 38 -5.88 9.03 -6.59
C ILE A 38 -7.25 9.49 -6.08
N GLY A 39 -7.28 10.56 -5.27
CA GLY A 39 -8.50 11.19 -4.80
C GLY A 39 -9.18 10.46 -3.63
N ILE A 40 -8.45 9.61 -2.90
CA ILE A 40 -8.99 8.96 -1.69
C ILE A 40 -8.89 9.93 -0.51
N SER A 41 -10.06 10.40 -0.08
CA SER A 41 -10.20 11.28 1.08
C SER A 41 -9.81 10.59 2.39
N GLU A 42 -9.49 11.39 3.40
CA GLU A 42 -9.14 10.91 4.75
C GLU A 42 -10.24 9.99 5.32
N ASN A 43 -11.51 10.33 5.11
CA ASN A 43 -12.65 9.55 5.57
C ASN A 43 -12.80 8.22 4.82
N ALA A 44 -12.32 8.14 3.57
CA ALA A 44 -12.37 6.93 2.75
C ALA A 44 -11.15 6.02 2.92
N LYS A 45 -10.07 6.49 3.57
CA LYS A 45 -8.78 5.77 3.67
C LYS A 45 -8.94 4.36 4.21
N LYS A 46 -9.74 4.19 5.27
CA LYS A 46 -9.91 2.92 5.95
C LYS A 46 -10.61 1.90 5.04
N ALA A 47 -11.75 2.29 4.48
CA ALA A 47 -12.51 1.44 3.57
C ALA A 47 -11.70 1.06 2.33
N PHE A 48 -10.93 2.01 1.78
CA PHE A 48 -10.05 1.76 0.65
C PHE A 48 -8.98 0.71 0.97
N ARG A 49 -8.28 0.86 2.10
CA ARG A 49 -7.26 -0.10 2.56
C ARG A 49 -7.84 -1.50 2.80
N GLU A 50 -9.01 -1.59 3.42
CA GLU A 50 -9.71 -2.86 3.63
C GLU A 50 -10.08 -3.55 2.30
N GLU A 51 -10.54 -2.78 1.30
CA GLU A 51 -10.82 -3.31 -0.03
C GLU A 51 -9.55 -3.88 -0.70
N ILE A 52 -8.44 -3.16 -0.60
CA ILE A 52 -7.14 -3.63 -1.10
C ILE A 52 -6.74 -4.95 -0.40
N LEU A 53 -6.85 -5.05 0.92
CA LEU A 53 -6.55 -6.28 1.67
C LEU A 53 -7.42 -7.46 1.21
N ILE A 54 -8.73 -7.23 1.00
CA ILE A 54 -9.65 -8.26 0.52
C ILE A 54 -9.20 -8.77 -0.86
N ARG A 55 -8.80 -7.86 -1.75
CA ARG A 55 -8.30 -8.22 -3.09
C ARG A 55 -7.00 -9.01 -3.01
N ILE A 56 -6.03 -8.57 -2.21
CA ILE A 56 -4.78 -9.32 -1.97
C ILE A 56 -5.11 -10.75 -1.52
N SER A 57 -5.97 -10.87 -0.51
CA SER A 57 -6.39 -12.16 0.05
C SER A 57 -7.09 -13.06 -1.00
N ALA A 58 -7.92 -12.48 -1.86
CA ALA A 58 -8.60 -13.21 -2.93
C ALA A 58 -7.65 -13.75 -4.00
N TYR A 59 -6.58 -13.01 -4.33
CA TYR A 59 -5.54 -13.46 -5.25
C TYR A 59 -4.65 -14.53 -4.61
N ALA A 60 -4.24 -14.33 -3.35
CA ALA A 60 -3.44 -15.29 -2.59
C ALA A 60 -4.13 -16.66 -2.49
N ARG A 61 -5.45 -16.70 -2.23
CA ARG A 61 -6.24 -17.94 -2.23
C ARG A 61 -6.27 -18.68 -3.57
N LYS A 62 -5.98 -17.99 -4.67
CA LYS A 62 -5.86 -18.59 -6.03
C LYS A 62 -4.42 -18.96 -6.38
N GLY A 63 -3.49 -18.89 -5.42
CA GLY A 63 -2.06 -19.11 -5.64
C GLY A 63 -1.40 -18.03 -6.50
N LYS A 64 -2.06 -16.88 -6.67
CA LYS A 64 -1.54 -15.75 -7.47
C LYS A 64 -1.06 -14.65 -6.54
N LYS A 65 0.04 -13.99 -6.90
CA LYS A 65 0.43 -12.73 -6.24
C LYS A 65 -0.45 -11.60 -6.76
N PHE A 66 -0.86 -10.71 -5.86
CA PHE A 66 -1.51 -9.48 -6.26
C PHE A 66 -0.48 -8.57 -6.91
N ASP A 67 -0.61 -8.34 -8.21
CA ASP A 67 0.25 -7.45 -8.98
C ASP A 67 -0.43 -6.09 -9.10
N TYR A 68 0.30 -5.00 -8.83
CA TYR A 68 -0.16 -3.62 -9.06
C TYR A 68 -0.65 -3.41 -10.50
N ASN A 69 -0.14 -4.18 -11.46
CA ASN A 69 -0.63 -4.21 -12.85
C ASN A 69 -2.12 -4.55 -12.99
N SER A 70 -2.71 -5.22 -12.00
CA SER A 70 -4.14 -5.57 -12.00
C SER A 70 -5.05 -4.40 -11.59
N HIS A 71 -4.48 -3.25 -11.19
CA HIS A 71 -5.23 -2.04 -10.83
C HIS A 71 -4.57 -0.79 -11.42
N GLU A 72 -4.91 -0.47 -12.67
CA GLU A 72 -4.29 0.61 -13.47
C GLU A 72 -4.15 1.94 -12.71
N ARG A 73 -5.22 2.38 -12.03
CA ARG A 73 -5.20 3.62 -11.22
C ARG A 73 -4.25 3.58 -10.03
N LEU A 74 -4.12 2.43 -9.36
CA LEU A 74 -3.24 2.29 -8.20
C LEU A 74 -1.79 2.18 -8.65
N ARG A 75 -1.55 1.49 -9.77
CA ARG A 75 -0.24 1.41 -10.42
C ARG A 75 0.27 2.79 -10.82
N GLU A 76 -0.56 3.58 -11.50
CA GLU A 76 -0.19 4.93 -11.92
C GLU A 76 0.17 5.83 -10.73
N ALA A 77 -0.58 5.75 -9.64
CA ALA A 77 -0.32 6.52 -8.42
C ALA A 77 1.01 6.16 -7.76
N ILE A 78 1.27 4.86 -7.60
CA ILE A 78 2.51 4.35 -7.00
C ILE A 78 3.71 4.70 -7.87
N GLN A 79 3.59 4.57 -9.19
CA GLN A 79 4.64 4.98 -10.12
C GLN A 79 4.90 6.49 -10.02
N LYS A 80 3.86 7.33 -10.05
CA LYS A 80 4.01 8.79 -9.90
C LYS A 80 4.70 9.16 -8.59
N LYS A 81 4.35 8.54 -7.47
CA LYS A 81 5.00 8.77 -6.17
C LYS A 81 6.48 8.39 -6.20
N LEU A 82 6.83 7.19 -6.69
CA LEU A 82 8.21 6.75 -6.82
C LEU A 82 9.04 7.69 -7.71
N PHE A 83 8.48 8.17 -8.83
CA PHE A 83 9.14 9.13 -9.72
C PHE A 83 9.28 10.54 -9.12
N ALA A 84 8.34 10.97 -8.28
CA ALA A 84 8.44 12.25 -7.57
C ALA A 84 9.52 12.19 -6.48
N ASP A 85 9.55 11.12 -5.69
CA ASP A 85 10.56 10.92 -4.64
C ASP A 85 11.99 10.77 -5.22
N LEU A 86 12.12 10.38 -6.49
CA LEU A 86 13.39 10.33 -7.25
C LEU A 86 13.84 11.68 -7.82
N LYS A 87 12.95 12.67 -7.94
CA LYS A 87 13.25 14.00 -8.50
C LYS A 87 13.65 15.04 -7.45
N ASP A 88 13.40 14.78 -6.17
CA ASP A 88 13.76 15.66 -5.03
C ASP A 88 15.18 15.35 -4.47
N VAL A 89 16.09 14.83 -5.30
CA VAL A 89 17.52 14.60 -4.99
C VAL A 89 18.41 15.42 -5.91
#